data_AF-A0A5N6N5Z1-F1
#
_entry.id   AF-A0A5N6N5Z1-F1
#
_cell.length_a   1.000
_cell.length_b   1.000
_cell.length_c   1.000
_cell.angle_alpha   90.00
_cell.angle_beta   90.00
_cell.angle_gamma   90.00
#
_symmetry.space_group_name_H-M   'P 1'
#
loop_
_entity.id
_entity.type
_entity.pdbx_description
1 polymer ?
#
loop_
_entity_poly.entity_id
_entity_poly.type
_entity_poly.pdbx_seq_one_letter_code
_entity_poly.pdbx_strand_id
1 'polypeptide(L)'
;MGLRRSIRKQTQVSIRLATHLLSEESPNSNIVFSPLSIHVVLSLMAAGSEGKTLDQLLGFLKAKTTDDLNALSSRLVSLIFADGSLSGGPMLSFANGVWVDKTLLVKPSFKQVLDTVYKASSNQVDFQNKAVKVPKKVNLWTKKETNGLIKKVLPAGAVNNLTRLIFANALYFKGSWSEKFKKSKTKDYI
;
A
#
# COMPACT_ATOMS: atom_id res chain seq x y z
N MET A 1 -13.37 -1.06 -18.38
CA MET A 1 -12.90 0.28 -18.85
C MET A 1 -11.53 0.16 -19.54
N GLY A 2 -11.15 1.01 -20.51
CA GLY A 2 -9.84 0.89 -21.17
C GLY A 2 -8.64 1.28 -20.26
N LEU A 3 -7.57 0.48 -20.23
CA LEU A 3 -6.43 0.60 -19.30
C LEU A 3 -5.81 2.01 -19.25
N ARG A 4 -5.58 2.63 -20.42
CA ARG A 4 -5.01 4.00 -20.51
C ARG A 4 -5.87 5.04 -19.80
N ARG A 5 -7.20 4.91 -19.86
CA ARG A 5 -8.13 5.82 -19.17
C ARG A 5 -8.05 5.64 -17.66
N SER A 6 -7.95 4.41 -17.18
CA SER A 6 -7.78 4.11 -15.75
C SER A 6 -6.46 4.66 -15.21
N ILE A 7 -5.36 4.53 -15.95
CA ILE A 7 -4.06 5.13 -15.58
C ILE A 7 -4.16 6.65 -15.47
N ARG A 8 -4.73 7.34 -16.46
CA ARG A 8 -4.87 8.81 -16.41
C ARG A 8 -5.66 9.28 -15.19
N LYS A 9 -6.73 8.57 -14.85
CA LYS A 9 -7.53 8.84 -13.66
C LYS A 9 -6.73 8.63 -12.37
N GLN A 10 -5.99 7.53 -12.29
CA GLN A 10 -5.11 7.22 -11.17
C GLN A 10 -4.03 8.29 -10.99
N THR A 11 -3.42 8.80 -12.07
CA THR A 11 -2.43 9.87 -12.02
C THR A 11 -3.03 11.17 -11.44
N GLN A 12 -4.25 11.53 -11.83
CA GLN A 12 -4.93 12.70 -11.26
C GLN A 12 -5.18 12.56 -9.75
N VAL A 13 -5.61 11.38 -9.30
CA VAL A 13 -5.77 11.08 -7.86
C VAL A 13 -4.42 11.17 -7.14
N SER A 14 -3.36 10.67 -7.77
CA SER A 14 -1.99 10.69 -7.24
C SER A 14 -1.46 12.11 -7.02
N ILE A 15 -1.67 13.00 -8.00
CA ILE A 15 -1.29 14.41 -7.89
C ILE A 15 -2.06 15.08 -6.74
N ARG A 16 -3.37 14.83 -6.65
CA ARG A 16 -4.19 15.39 -5.56
C ARG A 16 -3.71 14.93 -4.18
N LEU A 17 -3.36 13.65 -4.03
CA LEU A 17 -2.77 13.12 -2.80
C LEU A 17 -1.42 13.77 -2.49
N ALA A 18 -0.54 13.91 -3.50
CA ALA A 18 0.76 14.54 -3.33
C ALA A 18 0.64 15.99 -2.88
N THR A 19 -0.24 16.78 -3.51
CA THR A 19 -0.48 18.18 -3.13
C THR A 19 -0.96 18.30 -1.69
N HIS A 20 -1.84 17.40 -1.24
CA HIS A 20 -2.30 17.41 0.13
C HIS A 20 -1.21 16.99 1.13
N LEU A 21 -0.42 15.96 0.83
CA LEU A 21 0.70 15.57 1.70
C LEU A 21 1.76 16.69 1.81
N LEU A 22 2.04 17.39 0.70
CA LEU A 22 2.97 18.51 0.68
C LEU A 22 2.46 19.72 1.49
N SER A 23 1.15 19.92 1.63
CA SER A 23 0.60 21.03 2.41
C SER A 23 0.64 20.80 3.93
N GLU A 24 0.72 19.55 4.37
CA GLU A 24 0.73 19.18 5.80
C GLU A 24 2.14 19.08 6.39
N GLU A 25 3.16 19.00 5.54
CA GLU A 25 4.55 18.80 5.95
C GLU A 25 5.34 20.10 6.01
N SER A 26 6.42 20.10 6.80
CA SER A 26 7.29 21.26 6.88
C SER A 26 7.99 21.53 5.54
N PRO A 27 8.27 22.80 5.17
CA PRO A 27 8.93 23.13 3.90
C PRO A 27 10.29 22.45 3.68
N ASN A 28 10.94 21.99 4.75
CA ASN A 28 12.26 21.35 4.71
C ASN A 28 12.21 19.82 4.90
N SER A 29 11.02 19.22 4.89
CA SER A 29 10.84 17.77 5.01
C SER A 29 10.95 17.08 3.65
N ASN A 30 11.65 15.94 3.59
CA ASN A 30 11.57 15.05 2.43
C ASN A 30 10.30 14.21 2.50
N ILE A 31 9.54 14.18 1.40
CA ILE A 31 8.35 13.33 1.28
C ILE A 31 8.60 12.28 0.19
N VAL A 32 8.34 11.01 0.54
CA VAL A 32 8.27 9.92 -0.42
C VAL A 32 7.08 9.03 -0.08
N PHE A 33 6.26 8.73 -1.08
CA PHE A 33 5.16 7.79 -0.95
C PHE A 33 4.88 7.15 -2.31
N SER A 34 4.13 6.03 -2.31
CA SER A 34 3.71 5.35 -3.53
C SER A 34 2.20 5.53 -3.75
N PRO A 35 1.78 6.41 -4.68
CA PRO A 35 0.37 6.60 -4.99
C PRO A 35 -0.32 5.32 -5.49
N LEU A 36 0.40 4.48 -6.24
CA LEU A 36 -0.12 3.19 -6.71
C LEU A 36 -0.38 2.23 -5.54
N SER A 37 0.50 2.23 -4.55
CA SER A 37 0.37 1.43 -3.33
C SER A 37 -0.87 1.84 -2.52
N ILE A 38 -1.07 3.15 -2.33
CA ILE A 38 -2.28 3.70 -1.69
C ILE A 38 -3.54 3.36 -2.51
N HIS A 39 -3.49 3.51 -3.83
CA HIS A 39 -4.60 3.13 -4.71
C HIS A 39 -5.00 1.67 -4.51
N VAL A 40 -4.03 0.76 -4.39
CA VAL A 40 -4.28 -0.67 -4.14
C VAL A 40 -4.98 -0.88 -2.80
N VAL A 41 -4.53 -0.22 -1.72
CA VAL A 41 -5.17 -0.32 -0.40
C VAL A 41 -6.60 0.22 -0.42
N LEU A 42 -6.85 1.37 -1.05
CA LEU A 42 -8.19 1.94 -1.18
C LEU A 42 -9.10 1.06 -2.04
N SER A 43 -8.56 0.41 -3.07
CA SER A 43 -9.30 -0.56 -3.90
C SER A 43 -9.70 -1.79 -3.09
N LEU A 44 -8.79 -2.27 -2.25
CA LEU A 44 -9.04 -3.37 -1.33
C LEU A 44 -10.11 -3.01 -0.29
N MET A 45 -10.09 -1.78 0.24
CA MET A 45 -11.18 -1.28 1.10
C MET A 45 -12.52 -1.22 0.37
N ALA A 46 -12.52 -0.81 -0.91
CA ALA A 46 -13.73 -0.79 -1.73
C ALA A 46 -14.30 -2.20 -1.95
N ALA A 47 -13.43 -3.19 -2.16
CA ALA A 47 -13.87 -4.59 -2.30
C ALA A 47 -14.53 -5.17 -1.03
N GLY A 48 -14.28 -4.57 0.13
CA GLY A 48 -14.87 -4.97 1.41
C GLY A 48 -16.01 -4.06 1.89
N SER A 49 -16.42 -3.07 1.11
CA SER A 49 -17.44 -2.09 1.47
C SER A 49 -18.68 -2.18 0.59
N GLU A 50 -19.78 -1.63 1.08
CA GLU A 50 -21.08 -1.61 0.41
C GLU A 50 -21.73 -0.21 0.59
N GLY A 51 -22.77 0.08 -0.20
CA GLY A 51 -23.54 1.33 -0.11
C GLY A 51 -22.68 2.60 -0.24
N LYS A 52 -22.99 3.62 0.58
CA LYS A 52 -22.37 4.95 0.48
C LYS A 52 -20.84 4.94 0.64
N THR A 53 -20.30 4.05 1.47
CA THR A 53 -18.85 3.91 1.64
C THR A 53 -18.19 3.44 0.36
N LEU A 54 -18.79 2.46 -0.31
CA LEU A 54 -18.33 2.00 -1.61
C LEU A 54 -18.42 3.11 -2.66
N ASP A 55 -19.54 3.83 -2.71
CA ASP A 55 -19.75 4.92 -3.67
C ASP A 55 -18.70 6.03 -3.53
N GLN A 56 -18.35 6.41 -2.30
CA GLN A 56 -17.31 7.41 -2.05
C GLN A 56 -15.93 6.93 -2.50
N LEU A 57 -15.58 5.66 -2.24
CA LEU A 57 -14.31 5.07 -2.66
C LEU A 57 -14.22 4.97 -4.19
N LEU A 58 -15.28 4.52 -4.86
CA LEU A 58 -15.37 4.48 -6.32
C LEU A 58 -15.26 5.87 -6.93
N GLY A 59 -15.97 6.85 -6.35
CA GLY A 59 -15.90 8.26 -6.77
C GLY A 59 -14.50 8.85 -6.63
N PHE A 60 -13.84 8.62 -5.49
CA PHE A 60 -12.48 9.09 -5.24
C PHE A 60 -11.47 8.44 -6.20
N LEU A 61 -11.53 7.12 -6.37
CA LEU A 61 -10.66 6.36 -7.28
C LEU A 61 -11.06 6.51 -8.76
N LYS A 62 -12.15 7.24 -9.03
CA LYS A 62 -12.72 7.49 -10.37
C LYS A 62 -13.06 6.18 -11.12
N ALA A 63 -13.44 5.13 -10.40
CA ALA A 63 -13.87 3.84 -10.95
C ALA A 63 -15.40 3.75 -11.00
N LYS A 64 -15.93 2.85 -11.84
CA LYS A 64 -17.37 2.59 -11.91
C LYS A 64 -17.80 1.44 -11.02
N THR A 65 -16.96 0.41 -10.91
CA THR A 65 -17.24 -0.81 -10.15
C THR A 65 -16.01 -1.28 -9.39
N THR A 66 -16.22 -2.15 -8.40
CA THR A 66 -15.14 -2.86 -7.70
C THR A 66 -14.37 -3.77 -8.66
N ASP A 67 -15.01 -4.33 -9.70
CA ASP A 67 -14.33 -5.16 -10.70
C ASP A 67 -13.32 -4.36 -11.54
N ASP A 68 -13.64 -3.12 -11.91
CA ASP A 68 -12.67 -2.22 -12.58
C ASP A 68 -11.43 -2.01 -11.69
N LEU A 69 -11.63 -1.84 -10.37
CA LEU A 69 -10.55 -1.66 -9.39
C LEU A 69 -9.74 -2.94 -9.17
N ASN A 70 -10.42 -4.08 -9.04
CA ASN A 70 -9.80 -5.39 -8.85
C ASN A 70 -8.95 -5.77 -10.08
N ALA A 71 -9.46 -5.56 -11.29
CA ALA A 71 -8.74 -5.85 -12.52
C ALA A 71 -7.47 -5.00 -12.67
N LEU A 72 -7.53 -3.71 -12.31
CA LEU A 72 -6.35 -2.85 -12.30
C LEU A 72 -5.37 -3.27 -11.20
N SER A 73 -5.85 -3.51 -9.99
CA SER A 73 -5.01 -3.86 -8.84
C SER A 73 -4.29 -5.18 -9.05
N SER A 74 -4.95 -6.20 -9.59
CA SER A 74 -4.33 -7.49 -9.92
C SER A 74 -3.17 -7.33 -10.90
N ARG A 75 -3.30 -6.46 -11.91
CA ARG A 75 -2.21 -6.14 -12.85
C ARG A 75 -1.07 -5.39 -12.17
N LEU A 76 -1.38 -4.38 -11.34
CA LEU A 76 -0.37 -3.63 -10.61
C LEU A 76 0.44 -4.55 -9.69
N VAL A 77 -0.24 -5.36 -8.88
CA VAL A 77 0.38 -6.28 -7.93
C VAL A 77 1.20 -7.36 -8.64
N SER A 78 0.70 -7.92 -9.74
CA SER A 78 1.35 -9.05 -10.40
C SER A 78 2.45 -8.67 -11.39
N LEU A 79 2.38 -7.48 -12.00
CA LEU A 79 3.32 -7.06 -13.05
C LEU A 79 4.20 -5.88 -12.63
N ILE A 80 3.63 -4.88 -11.98
CA ILE A 80 4.34 -3.62 -11.68
C ILE A 80 5.10 -3.70 -10.37
N PHE A 81 4.54 -4.40 -9.37
CA PHE A 81 5.16 -4.61 -8.06
C PHE A 81 5.93 -5.92 -7.95
N ALA A 82 6.04 -6.69 -9.04
CA ALA A 82 6.88 -7.87 -9.09
C ALA A 82 8.36 -7.48 -8.97
N ASP A 83 9.15 -8.29 -8.26
CA ASP A 83 10.59 -8.08 -8.17
C ASP A 83 11.24 -8.38 -9.54
N GLY A 84 11.85 -7.36 -10.13
CA GLY A 84 12.53 -7.47 -11.42
C GLY A 84 14.02 -7.80 -11.29
N SER A 85 14.55 -7.92 -10.07
CA SER A 85 15.99 -8.03 -9.81
C SER A 85 16.66 -9.20 -10.53
N LEU A 86 15.99 -10.36 -10.61
CA LEU A 86 16.49 -11.56 -11.30
C LEU A 86 16.53 -11.41 -12.83
N SER A 87 15.76 -10.47 -13.39
CA SER A 87 15.71 -10.20 -14.83
C SER A 87 16.51 -8.95 -15.21
N GLY A 88 17.37 -8.45 -14.31
CA GLY A 88 18.16 -7.23 -14.51
C GLY A 88 17.36 -5.93 -14.34
N GLY A 89 16.11 -6.01 -13.93
CA GLY A 89 15.26 -4.88 -13.59
C GLY A 89 15.50 -4.36 -12.17
N PRO A 90 14.71 -3.36 -11.73
CA PRO A 90 14.79 -2.87 -10.36
C PRO A 90 14.38 -3.93 -9.35
N MET A 91 14.97 -3.84 -8.15
CA MET A 91 14.50 -4.58 -7.00
C MET A 91 13.24 -3.90 -6.45
N LEU A 92 12.14 -4.66 -6.42
CA LEU A 92 10.90 -4.24 -5.77
C LEU A 92 10.54 -5.20 -4.66
N SER A 93 10.00 -4.66 -3.57
CA SER A 93 9.40 -5.48 -2.52
C SER A 93 8.14 -4.79 -2.01
N PHE A 94 7.01 -5.45 -2.22
CA PHE A 94 5.69 -4.92 -1.96
C PHE A 94 4.95 -5.83 -1.00
N ALA A 95 4.38 -5.24 0.05
CA ALA A 95 3.66 -5.96 1.08
C ALA A 95 2.30 -5.29 1.36
N ASN A 96 1.24 -6.10 1.36
CA ASN A 96 -0.10 -5.71 1.75
C ASN A 96 -0.61 -6.62 2.87
N GLY A 97 -1.16 -6.02 3.91
CA GLY A 97 -1.67 -6.75 5.06
C GLY A 97 -2.94 -6.11 5.61
N VAL A 98 -3.91 -6.95 5.93
CA VAL A 98 -5.14 -6.60 6.63
C VAL A 98 -5.10 -7.24 7.99
N TRP A 99 -5.31 -6.45 9.05
CA TRP A 99 -5.32 -6.92 10.42
C TRP A 99 -6.66 -6.57 11.06
N VAL A 100 -7.42 -7.60 11.41
CA VAL A 100 -8.80 -7.51 11.87
C VAL A 100 -8.84 -7.91 13.35
N ASP A 101 -9.66 -7.23 14.15
CA ASP A 101 -9.91 -7.68 15.52
C ASP A 101 -10.51 -9.09 15.53
N LYS A 102 -10.03 -9.93 16.43
CA LYS A 102 -10.40 -11.35 16.50
C LYS A 102 -11.89 -11.59 16.76
N THR A 103 -12.61 -10.59 17.26
CA THR A 103 -14.06 -10.69 17.49
C THR A 103 -14.88 -10.52 16.21
N LEU A 104 -14.26 -10.13 15.10
CA LEU A 104 -14.93 -9.95 13.82
C LEU A 104 -14.66 -11.13 12.88
N LEU A 105 -15.72 -11.60 12.24
CA LEU A 105 -15.65 -12.63 11.21
C LEU A 105 -15.44 -11.98 9.85
N VAL A 106 -14.37 -12.40 9.17
CA VAL A 106 -14.08 -11.97 7.79
C VAL A 106 -14.75 -12.93 6.82
N LYS A 107 -15.64 -12.42 5.96
CA LYS A 107 -16.34 -13.22 4.94
C LYS A 107 -15.33 -14.03 4.09
N PRO A 108 -15.57 -15.33 3.82
CA PRO A 108 -14.67 -16.14 3.00
C PRO A 108 -14.44 -15.55 1.59
N SER A 109 -15.48 -14.99 0.97
CA SER A 109 -15.38 -14.32 -0.33
C SER A 109 -14.41 -13.13 -0.30
N PHE A 110 -14.41 -12.35 0.77
CA PHE A 110 -13.46 -11.24 0.92
C PHE A 110 -12.03 -11.75 1.11
N LYS A 111 -11.83 -12.82 1.89
CA LYS A 111 -10.49 -13.46 2.03
C LYS A 111 -9.96 -13.94 0.67
N GLN A 112 -10.81 -14.51 -0.17
CA GLN A 112 -10.43 -14.94 -1.51
C GLN A 112 -9.99 -13.76 -2.38
N VAL A 113 -10.68 -12.62 -2.30
CA VAL A 113 -10.28 -11.40 -3.01
C VAL A 113 -8.94 -10.86 -2.49
N LEU A 114 -8.74 -10.84 -1.17
CA LEU A 114 -7.46 -10.42 -0.56
C LEU A 114 -6.29 -11.24 -1.11
N ASP A 115 -6.44 -12.55 -1.16
CA ASP A 115 -5.39 -13.47 -1.61
C ASP A 115 -5.14 -13.36 -3.13
N THR A 116 -6.20 -13.50 -3.93
CA THR A 116 -6.07 -13.66 -5.39
C THR A 116 -5.82 -12.35 -6.14
N VAL A 117 -6.48 -11.25 -5.75
CA VAL A 117 -6.39 -9.96 -6.44
C VAL A 117 -5.27 -9.12 -5.86
N TYR A 118 -5.19 -9.05 -4.54
CA TYR A 118 -4.35 -8.08 -3.83
C TYR A 118 -3.06 -8.66 -3.28
N LYS A 119 -2.91 -10.01 -3.29
CA LYS A 119 -1.83 -10.76 -2.63
C LYS A 119 -1.60 -10.25 -1.20
N ALA A 120 -2.70 -9.98 -0.50
CA ALA A 120 -2.70 -9.35 0.81
C ALA A 120 -2.84 -10.40 1.92
N SER A 121 -1.94 -10.35 2.90
CA SER A 121 -2.05 -11.18 4.11
C SER A 121 -3.28 -10.77 4.91
N SER A 122 -4.09 -11.73 5.38
CA SER A 122 -5.22 -11.49 6.28
C SER A 122 -4.93 -12.08 7.66
N ASN A 123 -4.90 -11.25 8.70
CA ASN A 123 -4.54 -11.65 10.05
C ASN A 123 -5.61 -11.23 11.06
N GLN A 124 -5.89 -12.10 12.03
CA GLN A 124 -6.69 -11.75 13.20
C GLN A 124 -5.78 -11.44 14.40
N VAL A 125 -6.08 -10.35 15.11
CA VAL A 125 -5.37 -9.93 16.32
C VAL A 125 -6.32 -9.51 17.42
N ASP A 126 -5.82 -9.51 18.64
CA ASP A 126 -6.57 -9.09 19.82
C ASP A 126 -6.30 -7.61 20.08
N PHE A 127 -7.01 -6.71 19.39
CA PHE A 127 -6.87 -5.28 19.68
C PHE A 127 -7.41 -4.98 21.08
N GLN A 128 -8.56 -5.55 21.42
CA GLN A 128 -9.25 -5.25 22.68
C GLN A 128 -8.39 -5.48 23.93
N ASN A 129 -7.62 -6.57 23.97
CA ASN A 129 -6.82 -6.92 25.15
C ASN A 129 -5.31 -6.81 24.94
N LYS A 130 -4.84 -6.75 23.68
CA LYS A 130 -3.40 -6.82 23.35
C LYS A 130 -2.98 -5.77 22.31
N ALA A 131 -3.70 -4.65 22.15
CA ALA A 131 -3.37 -3.58 21.20
C ALA A 131 -1.90 -3.14 21.24
N VAL A 132 -1.31 -2.96 22.42
CA VAL A 132 0.09 -2.54 22.59
C VAL A 132 1.09 -3.50 21.91
N LYS A 133 0.74 -4.79 21.77
CA LYS A 133 1.58 -5.80 21.10
C LYS A 133 1.38 -5.82 19.58
N VAL A 134 0.31 -5.22 19.04
CA VAL A 134 -0.01 -5.28 17.61
C VAL A 134 1.02 -4.55 16.74
N PRO A 135 1.48 -3.32 17.05
CA PRO A 135 2.51 -2.66 16.26
C PRO A 135 3.77 -3.50 16.08
N LYS A 136 4.22 -4.21 17.12
CA LYS A 136 5.37 -5.12 17.01
C LYS A 136 5.09 -6.27 16.04
N LYS A 137 3.89 -6.87 16.07
CA LYS A 137 3.51 -7.94 15.13
C LYS A 137 3.47 -7.45 13.69
N VAL A 138 2.82 -6.31 13.45
CA VAL A 138 2.72 -5.71 12.11
C VAL A 138 4.11 -5.38 11.57
N ASN A 139 4.96 -4.73 12.37
CA ASN A 139 6.32 -4.37 11.95
C ASN A 139 7.22 -5.59 11.69
N LEU A 140 7.08 -6.67 12.47
CA LEU A 140 7.81 -7.92 12.21
C LEU A 140 7.34 -8.57 10.90
N TRP A 141 6.04 -8.59 10.65
CA TRP A 141 5.48 -9.05 9.38
C TRP A 141 6.00 -8.21 8.22
N THR A 142 5.90 -6.87 8.29
CA THR A 142 6.41 -5.99 7.22
C THR A 142 7.90 -6.16 6.99
N LYS A 143 8.69 -6.30 8.06
CA LYS A 143 10.13 -6.58 7.95
C LYS A 143 10.38 -7.89 7.22
N LYS A 144 9.60 -8.94 7.50
CA LYS A 144 9.71 -10.24 6.81
C LYS A 144 9.33 -10.11 5.33
N GLU A 145 8.15 -9.57 5.04
CA GLU A 145 7.65 -9.42 3.66
C GLU A 145 8.54 -8.52 2.80
N THR A 146 9.27 -7.60 3.45
CA THR A 146 10.19 -6.68 2.76
C THR A 146 11.66 -7.10 2.83
N ASN A 147 11.97 -8.35 3.17
CA ASN A 147 13.35 -8.85 3.27
C ASN A 147 14.27 -7.97 4.16
N GLY A 148 13.69 -7.38 5.21
CA GLY A 148 14.39 -6.52 6.16
C GLY A 148 14.49 -5.04 5.77
N LEU A 149 13.97 -4.65 4.60
CA LEU A 149 14.16 -3.31 4.01
C LEU A 149 13.26 -2.27 4.68
N ILE A 150 12.02 -2.62 5.03
CA ILE A 150 11.09 -1.75 5.76
C ILE A 150 10.85 -2.33 7.15
N LYS A 151 11.41 -1.65 8.16
CA LYS A 151 11.45 -2.17 9.54
C LYS A 151 10.27 -1.72 10.41
N LYS A 152 9.66 -0.58 10.08
CA LYS A 152 8.61 0.04 10.90
C LYS A 152 7.61 0.75 9.99
N VAL A 153 6.39 0.24 9.95
CA VAL A 153 5.25 0.83 9.24
C VAL A 153 4.19 1.35 10.20
N LEU A 154 4.06 0.71 11.38
CA LEU A 154 3.10 1.09 12.41
C LEU A 154 3.83 1.57 13.66
N PRO A 155 3.76 2.87 14.02
CA PRO A 155 4.40 3.37 15.21
C PRO A 155 3.75 2.82 16.49
N ALA A 156 4.50 2.86 17.59
CA ALA A 156 3.93 2.54 18.91
C ALA A 156 2.82 3.56 19.23
N GLY A 157 1.73 3.10 19.84
CA GLY A 157 0.58 3.96 20.16
C GLY A 157 -0.37 4.25 18.99
N ALA A 158 -0.06 3.84 17.76
CA ALA A 158 -0.93 4.08 16.59
C ALA A 158 -2.27 3.33 16.61
N VAL A 159 -2.39 2.33 17.48
CA VAL A 159 -3.60 1.51 17.66
C VAL A 159 -3.89 1.35 19.15
N ASN A 160 -5.16 1.17 19.47
CA ASN A 160 -5.66 1.02 20.83
C ASN A 160 -6.70 -0.10 20.91
N ASN A 161 -7.31 -0.30 22.09
CA ASN A 161 -8.33 -1.32 22.33
C ASN A 161 -9.63 -1.10 21.55
N LEU A 162 -9.87 0.10 21.02
CA LEU A 162 -11.01 0.42 20.16
C LEU A 162 -10.73 0.14 18.68
N THR A 163 -9.48 -0.13 18.30
CA THR A 163 -9.14 -0.49 16.92
C THR A 163 -9.84 -1.79 16.53
N ARG A 164 -10.39 -1.83 15.31
CA ARG A 164 -11.09 -3.00 14.76
C ARG A 164 -10.48 -3.55 13.48
N LEU A 165 -9.84 -2.67 12.71
CA LEU A 165 -9.29 -2.97 11.39
C LEU A 165 -8.15 -2.00 11.11
N ILE A 166 -7.03 -2.51 10.62
CA ILE A 166 -5.97 -1.70 10.02
C ILE A 166 -5.51 -2.33 8.71
N PHE A 167 -5.07 -1.47 7.80
CA PHE A 167 -4.38 -1.85 6.58
C PHE A 167 -2.92 -1.42 6.70
N ALA A 168 -2.01 -2.37 6.53
CA ALA A 168 -0.58 -2.13 6.50
C ALA A 168 -0.08 -2.36 5.08
N ASN A 169 0.56 -1.34 4.52
CA ASN A 169 1.09 -1.39 3.17
C ASN A 169 2.52 -0.84 3.16
N ALA A 170 3.39 -1.50 2.39
CA ALA A 170 4.78 -1.13 2.28
C ALA A 170 5.28 -1.41 0.85
N LEU A 171 6.06 -0.47 0.30
CA LEU A 171 6.73 -0.64 -0.99
C LEU A 171 8.16 -0.16 -0.87
N TYR A 172 9.10 -1.05 -1.13
CA TYR A 172 10.51 -0.74 -1.32
C TYR A 172 10.86 -0.78 -2.80
N PHE A 173 11.71 0.16 -3.23
CA PHE A 173 12.23 0.23 -4.59
C PHE A 173 13.73 0.52 -4.55
N LYS A 174 14.50 -0.23 -5.34
CA LYS A 174 15.92 0.03 -5.59
C LYS A 174 16.25 -0.28 -7.05
N GLY A 175 16.50 0.76 -7.83
CA GLY A 175 16.93 0.66 -9.22
C GLY A 175 18.41 0.96 -9.38
N SER A 176 19.02 0.41 -10.43
CA SER A 176 20.29 0.91 -10.97
C SER A 176 20.00 1.90 -12.10
N TRP A 177 20.74 3.00 -12.14
CA TRP A 177 20.70 3.89 -13.30
C TRP A 177 21.16 3.17 -14.56
N SER A 178 20.47 3.41 -15.68
CA SER A 178 20.93 2.96 -17.00
C SER A 178 22.29 3.56 -17.33
N GLU A 179 22.49 4.84 -17.01
CA GLU A 179 23.77 5.53 -17.07
C GLU A 179 24.20 5.97 -15.67
N LYS A 180 25.27 5.37 -15.15
CA LYS A 180 25.75 5.65 -13.79
C LYS A 180 26.59 6.91 -13.76
N PHE A 181 26.36 7.74 -12.74
CA PHE A 181 27.23 8.87 -12.42
C PHE A 181 28.63 8.39 -12.03
N LYS A 182 29.67 9.11 -12.46
CA LYS A 182 31.05 8.86 -12.02
C LYS A 182 31.21 9.31 -10.57
N LYS A 183 31.45 8.37 -9.65
CA LYS A 183 31.62 8.67 -8.21
C LYS A 183 32.69 9.75 -7.93
N SER A 184 33.77 9.78 -8.71
CA SER A 184 34.83 10.80 -8.59
C SER A 184 34.39 12.23 -8.96
N LYS A 185 33.18 12.41 -9.50
CA LYS A 185 32.60 13.72 -9.81
C LYS A 185 31.60 14.20 -8.76
N THR A 186 31.24 13.36 -7.79
CA THR A 186 30.41 13.76 -6.64
C THR A 186 31.25 14.63 -5.71
N LYS A 187 30.72 15.80 -5.38
CA LYS A 187 31.33 16.79 -4.49
C LYS A 187 30.22 17.51 -3.73
N ASP A 188 30.55 18.02 -2.55
CA ASP A 188 29.61 18.80 -1.75
C ASP A 188 29.23 20.09 -2.51
N TYR A 189 28.00 20.53 -2.29
CA TYR A 189 27.55 21.83 -2.76
C TYR A 189 28.26 22.89 -1.92
N ILE A 190 29.12 23.69 -2.57
CA ILE A 190 29.83 24.82 -1.97
C ILE A 190 28.96 26.06 -2.12
#